data_AF-A0AAV4JJ75-F1
#
_entry.id   AF-A0AAV4JJ75-F1
#
_cell.length_a   1.000
_cell.length_b   1.000
_cell.length_c   1.000
_cell.angle_alpha   90.00
_cell.angle_beta   90.00
_cell.angle_gamma   90.00
#
_symmetry.space_group_name_H-M   'P 1'
#
loop_
_entity.id
_entity.type
_entity.pdbx_description
1 polymer ?
#
loop_
_entity_poly.entity_id
_entity_poly.type
_entity_poly.pdbx_seq_one_letter_code
_entity_poly.pdbx_strand_id
1 'polypeptide(L)'
;MRDGGVQVVQNSAPKPLPKSHRGTNGYLHTKSNGYHQQTEKAVHFRSVPPVETEAENLPQVTQAVANLDLDPEADEKSDEVNSSVSSDDSFTSLPKKFSIQVDQEKTIKACRKLQRVRSIPAQIGVREYRVLHGPIHVDNRKRKLIIHLDIRNTILVADSITNVSVEEALNSFLTSVTWGSEVDGQWTWHSNIPSLKSPQPGLMTYYKYLEGKLVKNTEDRANLRLQTGDFVHTPLGKIFQKDFYIHLARLAWPYDQCATRDKVLTMAGRDATPYHYILPGVYKLLHHLTTSQRDFAVVIRTYGRDGPNVLSSLNYSVNGHHPEVPTPIKIKVHKTPGIIKRRSDNAFELQTYKCRDGTGSGMCSEINQLLSHERDMYRMMNASQGISGYVDDFYYWQGHQYFHWAGKPLWLDPSDKRHHHIFFDDNFRADDEDSIVDVRVFKTEKSHEARSLGLSEVALLENACVVQADLLESIADEDYFLRMVRECEEKYAHLIWSGQL
;
A
#
# COMPACT_ATOMS: atom_id res chain seq x y z
N MET A 1 30.02 61.32 31.20
CA MET A 1 31.19 61.31 32.09
C MET A 1 31.61 59.85 32.27
N ARG A 2 32.86 59.53 31.91
CA ARG A 2 33.81 58.49 32.38
C ARG A 2 33.27 57.28 33.15
N ASP A 3 33.79 56.06 33.09
CA ASP A 3 34.77 55.29 32.28
C ASP A 3 34.78 53.91 32.97
N GLY A 4 35.16 52.84 32.25
CA GLY A 4 35.87 51.72 32.88
C GLY A 4 35.32 50.30 32.68
N GLY A 5 36.01 49.53 31.84
CA GLY A 5 36.45 48.18 32.25
C GLY A 5 35.89 46.97 31.49
N VAL A 6 36.59 46.58 30.43
CA VAL A 6 36.49 45.28 29.74
C VAL A 6 37.33 44.22 30.47
N GLN A 7 36.86 42.99 30.56
CA GLN A 7 37.75 41.81 30.51
C GLN A 7 37.09 40.63 29.79
N VAL A 8 37.79 40.19 28.74
CA VAL A 8 37.54 39.02 27.89
C VAL A 8 38.29 37.84 28.51
N VAL A 9 37.64 36.68 28.64
CA VAL A 9 38.31 35.40 28.90
C VAL A 9 37.93 34.43 27.79
N GLN A 10 38.89 34.21 26.90
CA GLN A 10 38.93 33.07 25.97
C GLN A 10 39.38 31.83 26.75
N ASN A 11 38.73 30.68 26.54
CA ASN A 11 39.36 29.40 26.85
C ASN A 11 39.28 28.43 25.67
N SER A 12 40.46 27.92 25.38
CA SER A 12 40.95 27.17 24.22
C SER A 12 40.43 25.74 24.08
N ALA A 13 40.30 25.32 22.82
CA ALA A 13 40.13 23.93 22.40
C ALA A 13 41.35 23.04 22.70
N PRO A 14 41.17 21.73 22.91
CA PRO A 14 42.29 20.80 23.08
C PRO A 14 42.84 20.29 21.73
N LYS A 15 44.17 20.33 21.58
CA LYS A 15 44.96 19.71 20.49
C LYS A 15 45.54 18.35 20.93
N PRO A 16 45.85 17.45 19.98
CA PRO A 16 46.17 16.04 20.22
C PRO A 16 47.68 15.76 20.29
N LEU A 17 48.07 14.66 20.96
CA LEU A 17 49.43 14.07 20.97
C LEU A 17 49.34 12.56 21.30
N PRO A 18 50.38 11.74 21.06
CA PRO A 18 51.16 11.58 19.81
C PRO A 18 51.32 10.10 19.39
N LYS A 19 51.84 9.89 18.18
CA LYS A 19 52.26 8.59 17.61
C LYS A 19 53.68 8.21 18.09
N SER A 20 53.95 6.91 18.25
CA SER A 20 55.31 6.35 18.20
C SER A 20 55.36 5.11 17.30
N HIS A 21 56.47 4.99 16.57
CA HIS A 21 56.77 4.07 15.46
C HIS A 21 57.69 2.90 15.86
N ARG A 22 57.79 1.95 14.91
CA ARG A 22 58.81 0.88 14.65
C ARG A 22 58.63 -0.43 15.42
N GLY A 23 58.84 -1.62 14.85
CA GLY A 23 59.31 -2.06 13.52
C GLY A 23 59.12 -3.59 13.42
N THR A 24 58.82 -4.16 12.24
CA THR A 24 59.73 -4.81 11.26
C THR A 24 59.63 -6.35 11.25
N ASN A 25 59.57 -6.89 10.02
CA ASN A 25 59.83 -8.27 9.54
C ASN A 25 58.79 -9.34 9.90
N GLY A 26 58.41 -10.29 9.04
CA GLY A 26 58.80 -10.63 7.67
C GLY A 26 58.20 -12.00 7.30
N TYR A 27 57.87 -12.19 6.02
CA TYR A 27 57.75 -13.43 5.22
C TYR A 27 57.80 -14.81 5.92
N LEU A 28 56.83 -15.71 5.65
CA LEU A 28 56.92 -16.80 4.65
C LEU A 28 55.79 -17.86 4.77
N HIS A 29 55.48 -18.44 3.61
CA HIS A 29 54.65 -19.62 3.31
C HIS A 29 54.81 -20.83 4.26
N THR A 30 53.76 -21.64 4.42
CA THR A 30 53.60 -22.96 3.74
C THR A 30 52.33 -23.73 4.17
N LYS A 31 51.88 -24.59 3.26
CA LYS A 31 50.76 -25.54 3.30
C LYS A 31 50.97 -26.66 4.35
N SER A 32 49.89 -27.29 4.82
CA SER A 32 49.53 -28.70 4.52
C SER A 32 48.65 -29.38 5.59
N ASN A 33 47.91 -30.38 5.09
CA ASN A 33 46.90 -31.26 5.68
C ASN A 33 47.28 -32.00 6.97
N GLY A 34 46.27 -32.49 7.70
CA GLY A 34 46.44 -33.64 8.60
C GLY A 34 45.23 -33.96 9.48
N TYR A 35 44.60 -35.11 9.23
CA TYR A 35 43.52 -35.77 9.97
C TYR A 35 43.87 -36.16 11.43
N HIS A 36 42.89 -36.15 12.34
CA HIS A 36 42.49 -37.26 13.26
C HIS A 36 41.37 -36.78 14.22
N GLN A 37 40.16 -37.33 14.11
CA GLN A 37 39.59 -38.48 14.85
C GLN A 37 39.03 -38.18 16.26
N GLN A 38 37.68 -38.26 16.32
CA GLN A 38 36.80 -38.87 17.33
C GLN A 38 37.07 -38.68 18.83
N THR A 39 36.01 -38.28 19.54
CA THR A 39 35.39 -39.14 20.57
C THR A 39 33.94 -38.73 20.84
N GLU A 40 33.09 -39.75 20.92
CA GLU A 40 31.66 -39.72 21.19
C GLU A 40 31.37 -39.36 22.66
N LYS A 41 30.16 -38.84 22.91
CA LYS A 41 29.30 -39.29 24.01
C LYS A 41 27.84 -38.93 23.75
N ALA A 42 27.03 -39.96 23.53
CA ALA A 42 25.59 -39.93 23.42
C ALA A 42 24.91 -39.98 24.80
N VAL A 43 23.73 -39.36 24.92
CA VAL A 43 22.69 -39.75 25.89
C VAL A 43 21.33 -39.68 25.19
N HIS A 44 20.63 -40.82 25.20
CA HIS A 44 19.30 -41.08 24.68
C HIS A 44 18.17 -40.34 25.41
N PHE A 45 17.09 -39.99 24.70
CA PHE A 45 15.72 -40.23 25.16
C PHE A 45 14.81 -40.66 23.99
N ARG A 46 13.82 -41.49 24.34
CA ARG A 46 13.09 -42.50 23.56
C ARG A 46 12.14 -41.98 22.48
N SER A 47 12.07 -42.74 21.39
CA SER A 47 11.10 -42.70 20.30
C SER A 47 9.90 -43.65 20.53
N VAL A 48 8.74 -43.27 19.96
CA VAL A 48 7.58 -44.13 19.68
C VAL A 48 7.49 -44.24 18.14
N PRO A 49 7.18 -45.42 17.54
CA PRO A 49 7.49 -45.69 16.14
C PRO A 49 6.44 -45.18 15.15
N PRO A 50 6.81 -44.91 13.88
CA PRO A 50 5.87 -44.61 12.82
C PRO A 50 5.42 -45.87 12.06
N VAL A 51 4.21 -45.79 11.51
CA VAL A 51 3.64 -46.74 10.55
C VAL A 51 4.20 -46.42 9.16
N GLU A 52 4.73 -47.42 8.48
CA GLU A 52 5.23 -47.39 7.11
C GLU A 52 4.07 -47.37 6.11
N THR A 53 4.18 -46.55 5.06
CA THR A 53 3.86 -46.98 3.68
C THR A 53 4.62 -46.11 2.66
N GLU A 54 5.55 -46.79 1.97
CA GLU A 54 5.89 -46.71 0.54
C GLU A 54 6.28 -45.35 -0.08
N ALA A 55 7.59 -45.22 -0.30
CA ALA A 55 8.22 -44.22 -1.14
C ALA A 55 8.42 -44.77 -2.56
N GLU A 56 7.82 -44.13 -3.56
CA GLU A 56 8.25 -44.21 -4.95
C GLU A 56 9.22 -43.06 -5.30
N ASN A 57 10.21 -43.42 -6.10
CA ASN A 57 11.40 -42.66 -6.46
C ASN A 57 11.10 -41.32 -7.17
N LEU A 58 11.77 -40.25 -6.72
CA LEU A 58 11.94 -38.98 -7.46
C LEU A 58 13.43 -38.72 -7.69
N PRO A 59 13.87 -38.45 -8.94
CA PRO A 59 15.24 -38.05 -9.20
C PRO A 59 15.48 -36.60 -8.80
N GLN A 60 16.64 -36.37 -8.16
CA GLN A 60 17.21 -35.05 -7.93
C GLN A 60 17.48 -34.37 -9.27
N VAL A 61 16.89 -33.19 -9.48
CA VAL A 61 17.30 -32.26 -10.53
C VAL A 61 17.64 -30.92 -9.89
N THR A 62 18.88 -30.54 -10.16
CA THR A 62 19.58 -29.29 -9.83
C THR A 62 18.74 -28.04 -10.06
N GLN A 63 18.74 -27.15 -9.07
CA GLN A 63 18.21 -25.79 -9.14
C GLN A 63 18.95 -24.98 -10.21
N ALA A 64 18.20 -24.55 -11.22
CA ALA A 64 18.54 -23.42 -12.08
C ALA A 64 17.39 -22.40 -11.99
N VAL A 65 17.79 -21.22 -11.51
CA VAL A 65 17.17 -19.90 -11.49
C VAL A 65 16.10 -19.68 -12.56
N ALA A 66 14.90 -19.24 -12.16
CA ALA A 66 13.89 -18.66 -13.04
C ALA A 66 13.47 -17.28 -12.51
N ASN A 67 13.76 -16.28 -13.33
CA ASN A 67 13.49 -14.86 -13.12
C ASN A 67 11.99 -14.56 -13.27
N LEU A 68 11.53 -13.54 -12.54
CA LEU A 68 10.36 -12.75 -12.91
C LEU A 68 10.88 -11.37 -13.34
N ASP A 69 10.76 -11.09 -14.63
CA ASP A 69 11.12 -9.82 -15.29
C ASP A 69 10.36 -8.66 -14.63
N LEU A 70 10.92 -7.54 -14.17
CA LEU A 70 12.23 -6.91 -14.38
C LEU A 70 12.63 -6.80 -15.86
N ASP A 71 12.03 -5.85 -16.59
CA ASP A 71 12.67 -5.31 -17.79
C ASP A 71 13.30 -3.92 -17.52
N PRO A 72 14.58 -3.73 -17.86
CA PRO A 72 15.21 -2.44 -18.10
C PRO A 72 15.21 -2.06 -19.61
N GLU A 73 15.37 -0.76 -19.87
CA GLU A 73 15.35 -0.12 -21.19
C GLU A 73 16.28 -0.73 -22.26
N ALA A 74 15.89 -0.58 -23.53
CA ALA A 74 16.82 -0.47 -24.66
C ALA A 74 16.39 0.68 -25.59
N ASP A 75 17.28 1.65 -25.73
CA ASP A 75 17.36 2.62 -26.82
C ASP A 75 17.33 1.91 -28.18
N GLU A 76 16.53 2.41 -29.12
CA GLU A 76 16.88 2.27 -30.54
C GLU A 76 16.83 3.61 -31.27
N LYS A 77 17.97 3.89 -31.89
CA LYS A 77 18.24 4.99 -32.79
C LYS A 77 17.38 4.86 -34.05
N SER A 78 16.95 6.02 -34.50
CA SER A 78 16.55 6.32 -35.87
C SER A 78 17.48 5.70 -36.91
N ASP A 79 16.92 5.10 -37.95
CA ASP A 79 17.35 5.32 -39.33
C ASP A 79 16.19 5.06 -40.32
N GLU A 80 16.03 6.02 -41.23
CA GLU A 80 15.08 6.07 -42.34
C GLU A 80 15.41 5.02 -43.40
N VAL A 81 14.41 4.33 -43.99
CA VAL A 81 14.36 4.04 -45.44
C VAL A 81 12.91 3.92 -45.93
N ASN A 82 12.57 4.77 -46.89
CA ASN A 82 11.39 4.73 -47.77
C ASN A 82 11.28 3.43 -48.59
N SER A 83 10.07 2.90 -48.79
CA SER A 83 9.58 2.65 -50.16
C SER A 83 8.08 2.27 -50.19
N SER A 84 7.39 2.99 -51.07
CA SER A 84 6.06 2.78 -51.64
C SER A 84 5.89 1.44 -52.33
N VAL A 85 4.69 0.82 -52.29
CA VAL A 85 4.01 0.19 -53.45
C VAL A 85 2.51 -0.03 -53.13
N SER A 86 1.66 0.41 -54.07
CA SER A 86 0.21 0.19 -54.27
C SER A 86 -0.12 -1.30 -54.58
N SER A 87 -1.30 -1.90 -54.42
CA SER A 87 -2.62 -1.59 -55.01
C SER A 87 -3.58 -2.77 -54.73
N ASP A 88 -4.88 -2.45 -54.62
CA ASP A 88 -6.09 -3.15 -55.08
C ASP A 88 -6.67 -4.45 -54.44
N ASP A 89 -7.95 -4.27 -54.04
CA ASP A 89 -9.18 -5.07 -54.26
C ASP A 89 -9.36 -6.49 -53.70
N SER A 90 -10.31 -6.64 -52.75
CA SER A 90 -11.74 -6.97 -53.04
C SER A 90 -12.47 -7.69 -51.88
N PHE A 91 -13.72 -7.28 -51.67
CA PHE A 91 -14.90 -7.99 -51.14
C PHE A 91 -14.76 -9.05 -50.01
N THR A 92 -15.40 -8.77 -48.87
CA THR A 92 -16.49 -9.60 -48.31
C THR A 92 -17.23 -8.85 -47.19
N SER A 93 -18.55 -8.87 -47.26
CA SER A 93 -19.50 -8.19 -46.38
C SER A 93 -19.66 -8.93 -45.04
N LEU A 94 -19.41 -8.23 -43.93
CA LEU A 94 -19.73 -8.69 -42.57
C LEU A 94 -20.95 -7.92 -42.02
N PRO A 95 -21.84 -8.56 -41.24
CA PRO A 95 -23.10 -7.97 -40.81
C PRO A 95 -22.90 -6.85 -39.77
N LYS A 96 -23.77 -5.84 -39.90
CA LYS A 96 -23.82 -4.59 -39.15
C LYS A 96 -23.76 -4.79 -37.62
N LYS A 97 -22.67 -4.33 -37.01
CA LYS A 97 -22.58 -3.90 -35.60
C LYS A 97 -23.53 -2.71 -35.38
N PHE A 98 -24.81 -2.96 -35.11
CA PHE A 98 -25.74 -1.91 -34.68
C PHE A 98 -26.67 -2.47 -33.61
N SER A 99 -26.25 -2.38 -32.33
CA SER A 99 -27.16 -2.29 -31.17
C SER A 99 -26.47 -2.04 -29.82
N ILE A 100 -25.14 -2.19 -29.69
CA ILE A 100 -24.44 -2.08 -28.39
C ILE A 100 -23.95 -0.64 -28.08
N GLN A 101 -23.47 0.10 -29.08
CA GLN A 101 -22.97 1.48 -28.88
C GLN A 101 -24.05 2.47 -28.41
N VAL A 102 -25.30 2.28 -28.85
CA VAL A 102 -26.41 3.19 -28.53
C VAL A 102 -26.80 3.11 -27.05
N ASP A 103 -26.60 1.96 -26.41
CA ASP A 103 -26.92 1.74 -24.99
C ASP A 103 -25.81 2.28 -24.08
N GLN A 104 -24.55 2.19 -24.52
CA GLN A 104 -23.39 2.82 -23.88
C GLN A 104 -23.46 4.34 -23.92
N GLU A 105 -23.75 4.95 -25.08
CA GLU A 105 -23.90 6.41 -25.18
C GLU A 105 -25.07 6.93 -24.34
N LYS A 106 -26.20 6.22 -24.30
CA LYS A 106 -27.35 6.60 -23.46
C LYS A 106 -27.01 6.54 -21.97
N THR A 107 -26.30 5.50 -21.54
CA THR A 107 -25.87 5.33 -20.15
C THR A 107 -24.82 6.35 -19.75
N ILE A 108 -23.82 6.60 -20.61
CA ILE A 108 -22.80 7.65 -20.44
C ILE A 108 -23.46 9.04 -20.42
N LYS A 109 -24.44 9.31 -21.28
CA LYS A 109 -25.18 10.57 -21.30
C LYS A 109 -26.07 10.75 -20.08
N ALA A 110 -26.65 9.67 -19.55
CA ALA A 110 -27.36 9.67 -18.26
C ALA A 110 -26.41 9.93 -17.09
N CYS A 111 -25.22 9.34 -17.08
CA CYS A 111 -24.17 9.58 -16.07
C CYS A 111 -23.57 11.00 -16.18
N ARG A 112 -23.38 11.54 -17.39
CA ARG A 112 -23.03 12.96 -17.62
C ARG A 112 -24.15 13.90 -17.17
N LYS A 113 -25.41 13.46 -17.20
CA LYS A 113 -26.54 14.19 -16.60
C LYS A 113 -26.45 14.19 -15.07
N LEU A 114 -25.97 13.10 -14.44
CA LEU A 114 -25.66 13.04 -13.01
C LEU A 114 -24.45 13.92 -12.64
N GLN A 115 -23.45 14.06 -13.51
CA GLN A 115 -22.35 15.02 -13.33
C GLN A 115 -22.85 16.48 -13.27
N ARG A 116 -23.95 16.82 -13.96
CA ARG A 116 -24.60 18.15 -13.86
C ARG A 116 -25.45 18.35 -12.60
N VAL A 117 -25.68 17.30 -11.80
CA VAL A 117 -26.35 17.41 -10.48
C VAL A 117 -25.35 17.79 -9.37
N ARG A 118 -24.06 18.02 -9.69
CA ARG A 118 -23.05 18.62 -8.79
C ARG A 118 -23.31 20.11 -8.44
N SER A 119 -24.55 20.59 -8.55
CA SER A 119 -24.94 21.96 -8.18
C SER A 119 -26.35 22.07 -7.63
N ILE A 120 -26.86 21.03 -6.96
CA ILE A 120 -27.83 21.26 -5.90
C ILE A 120 -27.01 21.32 -4.62
N PRO A 121 -26.82 22.50 -3.99
CA PRO A 121 -26.50 22.51 -2.59
C PRO A 121 -27.63 21.73 -1.94
N ALA A 122 -27.34 20.55 -1.41
CA ALA A 122 -28.19 20.05 -0.35
C ALA A 122 -28.30 21.24 0.61
N GLN A 123 -29.51 21.76 0.79
CA GLN A 123 -29.82 22.65 1.90
C GLN A 123 -29.63 21.82 3.15
N ILE A 124 -28.36 21.57 3.46
CA ILE A 124 -27.85 21.14 4.73
C ILE A 124 -28.19 22.34 5.59
N GLY A 125 -29.27 22.21 6.35
CA GLY A 125 -29.41 23.02 7.55
C GLY A 125 -28.06 22.98 8.22
N VAL A 126 -27.42 24.14 8.34
CA VAL A 126 -26.21 24.33 9.10
C VAL A 126 -26.58 23.96 10.53
N ARG A 127 -26.53 22.67 10.85
CA ARG A 127 -26.24 22.28 12.21
C ARG A 127 -24.82 22.78 12.40
N GLU A 128 -24.66 23.80 13.23
CA GLU A 128 -23.41 24.02 13.92
C GLU A 128 -22.97 22.66 14.47
N TYR A 129 -22.03 22.02 13.78
CA TYR A 129 -21.43 20.79 14.24
C TYR A 129 -20.56 21.20 15.41
N ARG A 130 -21.15 21.12 16.62
CA ARG A 130 -20.40 21.22 17.85
C ARG A 130 -19.25 20.23 17.73
N VAL A 131 -18.03 20.77 17.82
CA VAL A 131 -16.80 20.01 18.00
C VAL A 131 -16.99 19.17 19.26
N LEU A 132 -17.44 17.93 19.10
CA LEU A 132 -17.48 16.98 20.19
C LEU A 132 -16.04 16.58 20.45
N HIS A 133 -15.54 17.08 21.57
CA HIS A 133 -14.21 16.76 22.05
C HIS A 133 -14.21 15.28 22.42
N GLY A 134 -13.51 14.45 21.64
CA GLY A 134 -13.13 13.10 22.08
C GLY A 134 -12.39 13.18 23.43
N PRO A 135 -12.29 12.09 24.20
CA PRO A 135 -11.77 12.14 25.56
C PRO A 135 -10.39 12.79 25.56
N ILE A 136 -10.40 13.94 26.20
CA ILE A 136 -9.28 14.82 26.41
C ILE A 136 -8.33 14.07 27.33
N HIS A 137 -7.14 13.70 26.82
CA HIS A 137 -6.09 13.09 27.64
C HIS A 137 -5.75 13.99 28.82
N VAL A 138 -5.10 13.42 29.83
CA VAL A 138 -4.68 14.05 31.10
C VAL A 138 -3.90 15.38 30.94
N ASP A 139 -3.52 15.74 29.70
CA ASP A 139 -2.76 16.95 29.33
C ASP A 139 -3.43 17.80 28.20
N ASN A 140 -4.74 17.64 27.96
CA ASN A 140 -5.53 18.33 26.92
C ASN A 140 -5.10 18.15 25.45
N ARG A 141 -4.07 17.35 25.14
CA ARG A 141 -3.53 17.17 23.78
C ARG A 141 -4.05 15.90 23.10
N LYS A 142 -4.47 16.01 21.84
CA LYS A 142 -4.79 14.84 21.01
C LYS A 142 -3.50 14.06 20.65
N ARG A 143 -3.56 12.73 20.63
CA ARG A 143 -2.44 11.82 20.26
C ARG A 143 -1.92 12.10 18.86
N LYS A 144 -0.63 12.14 18.59
CA LYS A 144 -0.12 12.22 17.20
C LYS A 144 -0.65 11.04 16.36
N LEU A 145 -1.13 11.33 15.15
CA LEU A 145 -1.60 10.30 14.22
C LEU A 145 -0.46 9.78 13.34
N ILE A 146 -0.27 8.47 13.29
CA ILE A 146 0.62 7.82 12.31
C ILE A 146 -0.27 7.01 11.36
N ILE A 147 -0.56 7.60 10.20
CA ILE A 147 -1.52 7.02 9.24
C ILE A 147 -0.74 6.21 8.22
N HIS A 148 -0.93 4.89 8.23
CA HIS A 148 -0.38 3.98 7.23
C HIS A 148 -1.43 3.82 6.13
N LEU A 149 -1.02 4.02 4.89
CA LEU A 149 -1.90 3.89 3.73
C LEU A 149 -1.28 2.88 2.77
N ASP A 150 -1.96 1.78 2.51
CA ASP A 150 -1.67 0.99 1.32
C ASP A 150 -1.97 1.80 0.04
N ILE A 151 -1.43 1.35 -1.09
CA ILE A 151 -1.58 2.03 -2.37
C ILE A 151 -2.81 1.55 -3.14
N ARG A 152 -2.76 0.34 -3.73
CA ARG A 152 -3.76 -0.12 -4.69
C ARG A 152 -5.09 -0.39 -4.00
N ASN A 153 -6.19 0.00 -4.62
CA ASN A 153 -7.56 -0.07 -4.11
C ASN A 153 -7.80 0.60 -2.76
N THR A 154 -6.78 1.25 -2.19
CA THR A 154 -6.87 1.99 -0.93
C THR A 154 -6.88 3.48 -1.23
N ILE A 155 -5.82 4.01 -1.85
CA ILE A 155 -5.71 5.45 -2.20
C ILE A 155 -5.75 5.71 -3.70
N LEU A 156 -5.69 4.67 -4.53
CA LEU A 156 -5.80 4.74 -5.98
C LEU A 156 -6.41 3.46 -6.55
N VAL A 157 -6.99 3.54 -7.75
CA VAL A 157 -7.63 2.40 -8.42
C VAL A 157 -6.63 1.62 -9.27
N ALA A 158 -5.89 2.32 -10.14
CA ALA A 158 -4.87 1.76 -11.01
C ALA A 158 -3.53 2.46 -10.74
N ASP A 159 -2.47 1.68 -10.60
CA ASP A 159 -1.12 2.22 -10.45
C ASP A 159 -0.45 2.42 -11.82
N SER A 160 0.59 3.24 -11.85
CA SER A 160 1.32 3.57 -13.08
C SER A 160 2.34 2.51 -13.54
N ILE A 161 2.60 1.49 -12.71
CA ILE A 161 3.59 0.45 -13.00
C ILE A 161 2.93 -0.72 -13.70
N THR A 162 1.72 -1.10 -13.29
CA THR A 162 0.94 -2.08 -14.02
C THR A 162 0.35 -1.45 -15.26
N ASN A 163 0.52 -2.12 -16.40
CA ASN A 163 -0.07 -1.70 -17.67
C ASN A 163 -1.57 -2.04 -17.70
N VAL A 164 -2.31 -1.55 -16.70
CA VAL A 164 -3.73 -1.80 -16.47
C VAL A 164 -4.45 -0.46 -16.47
N SER A 165 -5.48 -0.35 -17.29
CA SER A 165 -6.31 0.86 -17.34
C SER A 165 -7.17 1.02 -16.08
N VAL A 166 -7.64 2.24 -15.81
CA VAL A 166 -8.55 2.52 -14.69
C VAL A 166 -9.84 1.70 -14.79
N GLU A 167 -10.35 1.51 -16.02
CA GLU A 167 -11.51 0.67 -16.27
C GLU A 167 -11.27 -0.79 -15.88
N GLU A 168 -10.13 -1.36 -16.26
CA GLU A 168 -9.79 -2.75 -15.94
C GLU A 168 -9.59 -2.96 -14.45
N ALA A 169 -8.90 -2.04 -13.79
CA ALA A 169 -8.67 -2.10 -12.36
C ALA A 169 -9.98 -2.00 -11.58
N LEU A 170 -10.89 -1.08 -11.95
CA LEU A 170 -12.19 -0.94 -11.32
C LEU A 170 -13.09 -2.17 -11.55
N ASN A 171 -13.09 -2.71 -12.77
CA ASN A 171 -13.80 -3.97 -13.05
C ASN A 171 -13.26 -5.13 -12.20
N SER A 172 -11.93 -5.25 -12.12
CA SER A 172 -11.30 -6.28 -11.29
C SER A 172 -11.64 -6.11 -9.81
N PHE A 173 -11.66 -4.88 -9.30
CA PHE A 173 -12.10 -4.62 -7.93
C PHE A 173 -13.56 -5.03 -7.71
N LEU A 174 -14.48 -4.73 -8.64
CA LEU A 174 -15.88 -5.14 -8.49
C LEU A 174 -16.04 -6.65 -8.33
N THR A 175 -15.20 -7.45 -8.98
CA THR A 175 -15.24 -8.92 -8.79
C THR A 175 -14.83 -9.36 -7.39
N SER A 176 -14.06 -8.56 -6.64
CA SER A 176 -13.63 -8.89 -5.27
C SER A 176 -14.63 -8.47 -4.20
N VAL A 177 -15.66 -7.68 -4.54
CA VAL A 177 -16.71 -7.22 -3.61
C VAL A 177 -18.11 -7.66 -4.04
N THR A 178 -18.21 -8.60 -4.97
CA THR A 178 -19.48 -9.17 -5.44
C THR A 178 -19.55 -10.65 -5.11
N TRP A 179 -20.67 -11.07 -4.50
CA TRP A 179 -20.76 -12.33 -3.79
C TRP A 179 -21.77 -13.30 -4.41
N GLY A 180 -21.45 -14.59 -4.36
CA GLY A 180 -22.28 -15.65 -4.90
C GLY A 180 -21.77 -17.04 -4.50
N SER A 181 -22.32 -18.03 -5.18
CA SER A 181 -21.96 -19.44 -5.00
C SER A 181 -22.07 -20.18 -6.32
N GLU A 182 -21.34 -21.29 -6.44
CA GLU A 182 -21.51 -22.22 -7.55
C GLU A 182 -22.63 -23.21 -7.24
N VAL A 183 -23.59 -23.32 -8.16
CA VAL A 183 -24.71 -24.27 -8.11
C VAL A 183 -24.69 -25.04 -9.43
N ASP A 184 -24.56 -26.37 -9.37
CA ASP A 184 -24.52 -27.26 -10.54
C ASP A 184 -23.47 -26.85 -11.61
N GLY A 185 -22.30 -26.38 -11.15
CA GLY A 185 -21.20 -25.95 -12.01
C GLY A 185 -21.39 -24.55 -12.63
N GLN A 186 -22.44 -23.82 -12.24
CA GLN A 186 -22.74 -22.48 -12.71
C GLN A 186 -22.71 -21.46 -11.58
N TRP A 187 -22.20 -20.27 -11.88
CA TRP A 187 -22.17 -19.18 -10.92
C TRP A 187 -23.55 -18.57 -10.71
N THR A 188 -23.96 -18.44 -9.45
CA THR A 188 -25.21 -17.77 -9.05
C THR A 188 -24.91 -16.63 -8.08
N TRP A 189 -25.38 -15.43 -8.41
CA TRP A 189 -25.24 -14.26 -7.57
C TRP A 189 -26.13 -14.34 -6.33
N HIS A 190 -25.57 -13.96 -5.17
CA HIS A 190 -26.38 -13.77 -3.97
C HIS A 190 -27.16 -12.44 -4.02
N SER A 191 -26.50 -11.38 -4.50
CA SER A 191 -27.03 -10.02 -4.56
C SER A 191 -26.43 -9.27 -5.75
N ASN A 192 -27.13 -8.23 -6.20
CA ASN A 192 -26.62 -7.25 -7.16
C ASN A 192 -26.04 -5.99 -6.49
N ILE A 193 -25.84 -6.02 -5.17
CA ILE A 193 -25.24 -4.93 -4.39
C ILE A 193 -23.84 -5.38 -3.95
N PRO A 194 -22.77 -4.68 -4.36
CA PRO A 194 -21.43 -4.93 -3.85
C PRO A 194 -21.33 -4.72 -2.34
N SER A 195 -20.48 -5.50 -1.67
CA SER A 195 -20.16 -5.34 -0.26
C SER A 195 -18.74 -5.79 0.05
N LEU A 196 -18.04 -5.10 0.95
CA LEU A 196 -16.70 -5.50 1.39
C LEU A 196 -16.69 -6.82 2.16
N LYS A 197 -17.67 -7.02 3.03
CA LYS A 197 -17.82 -8.23 3.84
C LYS A 197 -18.83 -9.17 3.20
N SER A 198 -18.64 -10.46 3.44
CA SER A 198 -19.59 -11.48 3.00
C SER A 198 -20.97 -11.22 3.62
N PRO A 199 -22.04 -11.08 2.83
CA PRO A 199 -23.39 -10.87 3.36
C PRO A 199 -23.92 -12.03 4.21
N GLN A 200 -23.43 -13.25 3.96
CA GLN A 200 -23.80 -14.45 4.70
C GLN A 200 -22.69 -15.51 4.66
N PRO A 201 -22.63 -16.43 5.63
CA PRO A 201 -21.66 -17.53 5.60
C PRO A 201 -21.78 -18.41 4.34
N GLY A 202 -20.65 -18.92 3.86
CA GLY A 202 -20.60 -19.88 2.74
C GLY A 202 -20.62 -19.26 1.34
N LEU A 203 -20.72 -17.94 1.20
CA LEU A 203 -20.50 -17.26 -0.07
C LEU A 203 -19.02 -17.06 -0.34
N MET A 204 -18.68 -16.94 -1.62
CA MET A 204 -17.37 -16.47 -2.07
C MET A 204 -17.52 -15.31 -3.04
N THR A 205 -16.45 -14.57 -3.24
CA THR A 205 -16.42 -13.50 -4.23
C THR A 205 -16.25 -14.10 -5.63
N TYR A 206 -16.74 -13.40 -6.65
CA TYR A 206 -16.54 -13.84 -8.02
C TYR A 206 -15.05 -13.88 -8.40
N TYR A 207 -14.23 -12.99 -7.82
CA TYR A 207 -12.78 -13.04 -7.94
C TYR A 207 -12.22 -14.37 -7.43
N LYS A 208 -12.55 -14.79 -6.20
CA LYS A 208 -12.05 -16.05 -5.62
C LYS A 208 -12.54 -17.28 -6.38
N TYR A 209 -13.76 -17.23 -6.91
CA TYR A 209 -14.28 -18.26 -7.81
C TYR A 209 -13.44 -18.40 -9.09
N LEU A 210 -13.16 -17.29 -9.78
CA LEU A 210 -12.32 -17.30 -10.97
C LEU A 210 -10.87 -17.66 -10.63
N GLU A 211 -10.32 -17.19 -9.52
CA GLU A 211 -8.98 -17.54 -9.05
C GLU A 211 -8.86 -19.06 -8.89
N GLY A 212 -9.80 -19.71 -8.19
CA GLY A 212 -9.78 -21.16 -8.00
C GLY A 212 -9.96 -21.98 -9.29
N LYS A 213 -10.63 -21.43 -10.31
CA LYS A 213 -10.82 -22.12 -11.61
C LYS A 213 -9.66 -21.92 -12.58
N LEU A 214 -9.08 -20.73 -12.60
CA LEU A 214 -8.15 -20.30 -13.63
C LEU A 214 -6.69 -20.39 -13.18
N VAL A 215 -6.40 -20.17 -11.89
CA VAL A 215 -5.04 -20.02 -11.39
C VAL A 215 -4.54 -21.34 -10.81
N LYS A 216 -3.68 -22.03 -11.55
CA LYS A 216 -2.94 -23.21 -11.07
C LYS A 216 -1.50 -22.86 -10.75
N ASN A 217 -0.95 -21.88 -11.44
CA ASN A 217 0.39 -21.34 -11.23
C ASN A 217 0.38 -19.81 -11.38
N THR A 218 1.54 -19.17 -11.17
CA THR A 218 1.65 -17.70 -11.19
C THR A 218 1.38 -17.09 -12.57
N GLU A 219 1.70 -17.81 -13.65
CA GLU A 219 1.54 -17.34 -15.04
C GLU A 219 0.05 -17.18 -15.41
N ASP A 220 -0.81 -18.04 -14.86
CA ASP A 220 -2.26 -18.00 -15.05
C ASP A 220 -2.90 -16.70 -14.50
N ARG A 221 -2.21 -15.95 -13.63
CA ARG A 221 -2.73 -14.67 -13.12
C ARG A 221 -2.91 -13.63 -14.23
N ALA A 222 -2.21 -13.75 -15.37
CA ALA A 222 -2.48 -12.92 -16.53
C ALA A 222 -3.89 -13.19 -17.11
N ASN A 223 -4.29 -14.48 -17.18
CA ASN A 223 -5.62 -14.88 -17.64
C ASN A 223 -6.71 -14.41 -16.67
N LEU A 224 -6.45 -14.48 -15.36
CA LEU A 224 -7.38 -13.95 -14.35
C LEU A 224 -7.64 -12.46 -14.58
N ARG A 225 -6.58 -11.65 -14.78
CA ARG A 225 -6.71 -10.20 -15.06
C ARG A 225 -7.49 -9.92 -16.33
N LEU A 226 -7.26 -10.68 -17.40
CA LEU A 226 -8.02 -10.54 -18.65
C LEU A 226 -9.51 -10.82 -18.44
N GLN A 227 -9.87 -11.83 -17.64
CA GLN A 227 -11.27 -12.16 -17.38
C GLN A 227 -11.96 -11.17 -16.43
N THR A 228 -11.23 -10.63 -15.45
CA THR A 228 -11.80 -9.67 -14.50
C THR A 228 -11.82 -8.25 -15.05
N GLY A 229 -10.93 -7.88 -16.00
CA GLY A 229 -10.78 -6.52 -16.52
C GLY A 229 -11.96 -5.99 -17.34
N ASP A 230 -12.81 -6.88 -17.88
CA ASP A 230 -14.02 -6.53 -18.64
C ASP A 230 -15.32 -7.03 -17.99
N PHE A 231 -15.26 -7.30 -16.69
CA PHE A 231 -16.34 -7.96 -15.93
C PHE A 231 -17.74 -7.44 -16.25
N VAL A 232 -18.00 -6.13 -16.16
CA VAL A 232 -19.36 -5.58 -16.37
C VAL A 232 -19.86 -5.63 -17.82
N HIS A 233 -18.98 -5.96 -18.76
CA HIS A 233 -19.33 -6.18 -20.17
C HIS A 233 -19.65 -7.65 -20.48
N THR A 234 -19.44 -8.55 -19.52
CA THR A 234 -19.85 -9.95 -19.62
C THR A 234 -21.34 -10.13 -19.28
N PRO A 235 -22.00 -11.22 -19.73
CA PRO A 235 -23.37 -11.52 -19.33
C PRO A 235 -23.58 -11.60 -17.81
N LEU A 236 -22.60 -12.14 -17.07
CA LEU A 236 -22.66 -12.26 -15.61
C LEU A 236 -22.49 -10.93 -14.90
N GLY A 237 -21.57 -10.07 -15.36
CA GLY A 237 -21.27 -8.79 -14.70
C GLY A 237 -22.20 -7.64 -15.07
N LYS A 238 -23.06 -7.80 -16.10
CA LYS A 238 -23.97 -6.75 -16.57
C LYS A 238 -24.84 -6.15 -15.45
N ILE A 239 -25.19 -6.93 -14.43
CA ILE A 239 -26.00 -6.45 -13.30
C ILE A 239 -25.30 -5.38 -12.45
N PHE A 240 -23.96 -5.32 -12.47
CA PHE A 240 -23.13 -4.36 -11.73
C PHE A 240 -22.65 -3.18 -12.61
N GLN A 241 -23.12 -3.11 -13.85
CA GLN A 241 -22.72 -2.06 -14.80
C GLN A 241 -23.06 -0.65 -14.29
N LYS A 242 -24.15 -0.52 -13.53
CA LYS A 242 -24.54 0.75 -12.90
C LYS A 242 -23.48 1.21 -11.89
N ASP A 243 -23.05 0.32 -10.99
CA ASP A 243 -22.03 0.62 -9.99
C ASP A 243 -20.72 1.01 -10.66
N PHE A 244 -20.29 0.25 -11.68
CA PHE A 244 -19.09 0.57 -12.44
C PHE A 244 -19.11 2.00 -13.01
N TYR A 245 -20.14 2.37 -13.77
CA TYR A 245 -20.17 3.68 -14.43
C TYR A 245 -20.35 4.85 -13.46
N ILE A 246 -21.05 4.65 -12.34
CA ILE A 246 -21.17 5.68 -11.30
C ILE A 246 -19.79 5.98 -10.70
N HIS A 247 -19.01 4.94 -10.37
CA HIS A 247 -17.68 5.12 -9.78
C HIS A 247 -16.66 5.62 -10.81
N LEU A 248 -16.68 5.09 -12.03
CA LEU A 248 -15.82 5.57 -13.12
C LEU A 248 -16.05 7.05 -13.41
N ALA A 249 -17.31 7.50 -13.42
CA ALA A 249 -17.65 8.91 -13.64
C ALA A 249 -17.17 9.84 -12.52
N ARG A 250 -17.00 9.33 -11.29
CA ARG A 250 -16.46 10.06 -10.14
C ARG A 250 -14.93 10.10 -10.13
N LEU A 251 -14.28 9.08 -10.70
CA LEU A 251 -12.83 9.04 -10.90
C LEU A 251 -12.36 9.97 -12.01
N ALA A 252 -13.24 10.36 -12.93
CA ALA A 252 -12.89 11.17 -14.08
C ALA A 252 -12.29 12.51 -13.64
N TRP A 253 -11.14 12.86 -14.22
CA TRP A 253 -10.45 14.12 -13.95
C TRP A 253 -11.29 15.28 -14.53
N PRO A 254 -11.86 16.18 -13.70
CA PRO A 254 -12.82 17.16 -14.16
C PRO A 254 -12.16 18.46 -14.67
N TYR A 255 -10.84 18.58 -14.57
CA TYR A 255 -10.09 19.78 -14.92
C TYR A 255 -9.63 19.76 -16.37
N ASP A 256 -9.42 20.95 -16.93
CA ASP A 256 -8.93 21.11 -18.30
C ASP A 256 -7.59 20.36 -18.47
N GLN A 257 -7.47 19.59 -19.56
CA GLN A 257 -6.26 18.86 -19.91
C GLN A 257 -5.05 19.79 -20.05
N CYS A 258 -5.26 21.07 -20.40
CA CYS A 258 -4.20 22.06 -20.41
C CYS A 258 -3.67 22.45 -19.03
N ALA A 259 -4.45 22.27 -17.96
CA ALA A 259 -4.06 22.64 -16.59
C ALA A 259 -3.09 21.64 -15.95
N THR A 260 -3.11 20.38 -16.37
CA THR A 260 -2.15 19.36 -15.94
C THR A 260 -1.25 18.99 -17.10
N ARG A 261 -0.28 19.86 -17.41
CA ARG A 261 0.79 19.53 -18.38
C ARG A 261 1.59 18.28 -17.96
N ASP A 262 1.58 17.96 -16.66
CA ASP A 262 2.29 16.82 -16.08
C ASP A 262 1.32 15.69 -15.73
N LYS A 263 1.54 14.49 -16.29
CA LYS A 263 0.77 13.24 -16.03
C LYS A 263 0.92 12.70 -14.60
N VAL A 264 1.40 13.51 -13.66
CA VAL A 264 1.74 13.12 -12.28
C VAL A 264 0.50 13.02 -11.39
N LEU A 265 -0.59 13.72 -11.73
CA LEU A 265 -1.85 13.72 -10.97
C LEU A 265 -2.94 12.84 -11.59
N THR A 266 -2.70 12.30 -12.79
CA THR A 266 -3.70 11.61 -13.59
C THR A 266 -3.26 10.23 -14.04
N MET A 267 -4.19 9.28 -14.09
CA MET A 267 -4.03 8.00 -14.76
C MET A 267 -4.85 7.98 -16.05
N ALA A 268 -4.31 7.42 -17.13
CA ALA A 268 -5.04 7.30 -18.39
C ALA A 268 -5.94 6.05 -18.38
N GLY A 269 -7.17 6.20 -18.88
CA GLY A 269 -8.02 5.08 -19.26
C GLY A 269 -7.71 4.52 -20.64
N ARG A 270 -8.52 3.55 -21.05
CA ARG A 270 -8.41 2.89 -22.37
C ARG A 270 -8.49 3.84 -23.57
N ASP A 271 -9.27 4.90 -23.45
CA ASP A 271 -9.47 5.91 -24.50
C ASP A 271 -8.65 7.20 -24.26
N ALA A 272 -7.60 7.10 -23.43
CA ALA A 272 -6.80 8.21 -22.94
C ALA A 272 -7.58 9.25 -22.09
N THR A 273 -8.82 8.94 -21.67
CA THR A 273 -9.53 9.76 -20.69
C THR A 273 -8.70 9.85 -19.40
N PRO A 274 -8.44 11.07 -18.89
CA PRO A 274 -7.73 11.24 -17.64
C PRO A 274 -8.66 10.96 -16.45
N TYR A 275 -8.16 10.17 -15.50
CA TYR A 275 -8.77 9.93 -14.19
C TYR A 275 -7.82 10.40 -13.10
N HIS A 276 -8.34 10.64 -11.90
CA HIS A 276 -7.51 10.92 -10.73
C HIS A 276 -6.50 9.78 -10.49
N TYR A 277 -5.21 10.10 -10.36
CA TYR A 277 -4.22 9.10 -10.00
C TYR A 277 -4.36 8.68 -8.54
N ILE A 278 -4.42 9.65 -7.61
CA ILE A 278 -4.74 9.44 -6.19
C ILE A 278 -6.13 10.00 -5.93
N LEU A 279 -6.93 9.29 -5.13
CA LEU A 279 -8.29 9.67 -4.79
C LEU A 279 -8.34 11.06 -4.11
N PRO A 280 -9.28 11.95 -4.49
CA PRO A 280 -9.41 13.30 -3.91
C PRO A 280 -9.48 13.32 -2.37
N GLY A 281 -10.13 12.33 -1.76
CA GLY A 281 -10.26 12.23 -0.31
C GLY A 281 -8.93 12.16 0.45
N VAL A 282 -7.85 11.70 -0.19
CA VAL A 282 -6.50 11.67 0.41
C VAL A 282 -5.94 13.09 0.51
N TYR A 283 -6.09 13.90 -0.52
CA TYR A 283 -5.66 15.30 -0.49
C TYR A 283 -6.50 16.11 0.52
N LYS A 284 -7.80 15.83 0.59
CA LYS A 284 -8.70 16.43 1.59
C LYS A 284 -8.28 16.10 3.01
N LEU A 285 -7.89 14.84 3.28
CA LEU A 285 -7.32 14.41 4.56
C LEU A 285 -6.06 15.20 4.91
N LEU A 286 -5.08 15.27 4.01
CA LEU A 286 -3.80 15.98 4.24
C LEU A 286 -4.02 17.47 4.53
N HIS A 287 -4.92 18.11 3.77
CA HIS A 287 -5.27 19.51 3.98
C HIS A 287 -5.97 19.73 5.31
N HIS A 288 -6.94 18.88 5.68
CA HIS A 288 -7.62 18.96 6.96
C HIS A 288 -6.66 18.79 8.14
N LEU A 289 -5.80 17.77 8.12
CA LEU A 289 -4.84 17.51 9.20
C LEU A 289 -3.87 18.69 9.37
N THR A 290 -3.45 19.33 8.26
CA THR A 290 -2.53 20.46 8.35
C THR A 290 -3.20 21.75 8.80
N THR A 291 -4.37 22.06 8.24
CA THR A 291 -5.12 23.28 8.60
C THR A 291 -5.66 23.23 10.03
N SER A 292 -6.00 22.05 10.53
CA SER A 292 -6.36 21.83 11.94
C SER A 292 -5.16 21.78 12.89
N GLN A 293 -3.93 21.98 12.39
CA GLN A 293 -2.68 21.88 13.15
C GLN A 293 -2.54 20.55 13.91
N ARG A 294 -3.04 19.47 13.30
CA ARG A 294 -2.88 18.12 13.85
C ARG A 294 -1.40 17.75 13.78
N ASP A 295 -0.88 17.14 14.85
CA ASP A 295 0.41 16.44 14.77
C ASP A 295 0.16 15.08 14.10
N PHE A 296 0.80 14.86 12.95
CA PHE A 296 0.65 13.61 12.19
C PHE A 296 1.88 13.27 11.33
N ALA A 297 1.94 12.02 10.91
CA ALA A 297 2.77 11.54 9.82
C ALA A 297 1.97 10.56 8.95
N VAL A 298 2.29 10.51 7.67
CA VAL A 298 1.74 9.55 6.70
C VAL A 298 2.84 8.60 6.24
N VAL A 299 2.52 7.31 6.26
CA VAL A 299 3.40 6.23 5.88
C VAL A 299 2.74 5.47 4.74
N ILE A 300 3.21 5.68 3.52
CA ILE A 300 2.78 4.90 2.36
C ILE A 300 3.39 3.50 2.47
N ARG A 301 2.55 2.47 2.35
CA ARG A 301 2.95 1.06 2.43
C ARG A 301 2.65 0.40 1.09
N THR A 302 3.54 -0.45 0.60
CA THR A 302 3.31 -1.20 -0.64
C THR A 302 4.17 -2.44 -0.68
N TYR A 303 3.69 -3.48 -1.35
CA TYR A 303 4.52 -4.61 -1.78
C TYR A 303 5.17 -4.38 -3.16
N GLY A 304 4.68 -3.36 -3.89
CA GLY A 304 5.05 -3.07 -5.27
C GLY A 304 6.15 -2.03 -5.43
N ARG A 305 6.26 -1.50 -6.66
CA ARG A 305 7.26 -0.49 -7.08
C ARG A 305 6.65 0.87 -7.36
N ASP A 306 5.38 1.04 -7.05
CA ASP A 306 4.57 2.24 -7.27
C ASP A 306 4.83 3.35 -6.24
N GLY A 307 5.44 3.01 -5.10
CA GLY A 307 5.80 3.95 -4.03
C GLY A 307 6.44 5.26 -4.51
N PRO A 308 7.51 5.26 -5.33
CA PRO A 308 8.14 6.50 -5.82
C PRO A 308 7.18 7.40 -6.63
N ASN A 309 6.29 6.82 -7.43
CA ASN A 309 5.35 7.58 -8.26
C ASN A 309 4.24 8.19 -7.42
N VAL A 310 3.70 7.43 -6.45
CA VAL A 310 2.73 7.94 -5.46
C VAL A 310 3.35 9.06 -4.63
N LEU A 311 4.55 8.88 -4.09
CA LEU A 311 5.23 9.91 -3.30
C LEU A 311 5.55 11.16 -4.14
N SER A 312 5.89 10.99 -5.42
CA SER A 312 6.10 12.11 -6.34
C SER A 312 4.80 12.88 -6.62
N SER A 313 3.67 12.16 -6.78
CA SER A 313 2.35 12.75 -6.95
C SER A 313 1.89 13.53 -5.71
N LEU A 314 2.03 12.93 -4.52
CA LEU A 314 1.77 13.60 -3.26
C LEU A 314 2.65 14.84 -3.08
N ASN A 315 3.95 14.73 -3.37
CA ASN A 315 4.88 15.87 -3.32
C ASN A 315 4.44 16.99 -4.29
N TYR A 316 4.03 16.65 -5.52
CA TYR A 316 3.57 17.63 -6.49
C TYR A 316 2.31 18.37 -5.98
N SER A 317 1.33 17.61 -5.49
CA SER A 317 0.07 18.14 -4.95
C SER A 317 0.27 19.06 -3.74
N VAL A 318 1.05 18.63 -2.72
CA VAL A 318 1.26 19.45 -1.50
C VAL A 318 2.03 20.75 -1.77
N ASN A 319 2.70 20.87 -2.91
CA ASN A 319 3.33 22.13 -3.35
C ASN A 319 2.36 23.07 -4.08
N GLY A 320 1.05 22.80 -4.05
CA GLY A 320 -0.01 23.68 -4.58
C GLY A 320 -0.32 23.48 -6.06
N HIS A 321 0.13 22.37 -6.66
CA HIS A 321 -0.11 22.09 -8.08
C HIS A 321 -1.40 21.31 -8.34
N HIS A 322 -2.15 20.89 -7.31
CA HIS A 322 -3.45 20.24 -7.49
C HIS A 322 -4.56 21.30 -7.62
N PRO A 323 -5.43 21.25 -8.66
CA PRO A 323 -6.45 22.28 -8.88
C PRO A 323 -7.43 22.51 -7.71
N GLU A 324 -7.80 21.45 -6.98
CA GLU A 324 -8.69 21.55 -5.79
C GLU A 324 -7.95 21.99 -4.52
N VAL A 325 -6.63 21.85 -4.50
CA VAL A 325 -5.81 22.15 -3.32
C VAL A 325 -4.66 23.07 -3.74
N PRO A 326 -4.98 24.27 -4.26
CA PRO A 326 -3.98 25.16 -4.86
C PRO A 326 -3.08 25.82 -3.81
N THR A 327 -3.48 25.77 -2.53
CA THR A 327 -2.68 26.32 -1.44
C THR A 327 -1.60 25.31 -1.05
N PRO A 328 -0.31 25.64 -1.22
CA PRO A 328 0.77 24.76 -0.81
C PRO A 328 0.69 24.48 0.70
N ILE A 329 0.81 23.21 1.05
CA ILE A 329 0.82 22.73 2.42
C ILE A 329 2.27 22.42 2.80
N LYS A 330 2.76 22.99 3.91
CA LYS A 330 4.15 22.83 4.37
C LYS A 330 4.38 21.45 5.00
N ILE A 331 4.39 20.41 4.18
CA ILE A 331 4.69 19.03 4.58
C ILE A 331 5.88 18.53 3.78
N LYS A 332 6.86 17.92 4.45
CA LYS A 332 7.98 17.27 3.79
C LYS A 332 7.55 15.91 3.23
N VAL A 333 7.92 15.63 1.98
CA VAL A 333 7.71 14.32 1.35
C VAL A 333 9.05 13.68 1.02
N HIS A 334 9.27 12.48 1.55
CA HIS A 334 10.43 11.64 1.24
C HIS A 334 10.09 10.78 0.02
N LYS A 335 10.57 11.17 -1.16
CA LYS A 335 10.25 10.52 -2.44
C LYS A 335 10.92 9.15 -2.67
N THR A 336 11.93 8.81 -1.89
CA THR A 336 12.59 7.49 -1.94
C THR A 336 12.02 6.60 -0.83
N PRO A 337 11.27 5.55 -1.16
CA PRO A 337 10.76 4.62 -0.15
C PRO A 337 11.90 3.93 0.60
N GLY A 338 11.72 3.71 1.91
CA GLY A 338 12.49 2.73 2.67
C GLY A 338 12.07 1.30 2.33
N ILE A 339 12.66 0.34 3.02
CA ILE A 339 12.33 -1.08 2.87
C ILE A 339 12.10 -1.69 4.25
N ILE A 340 11.08 -2.53 4.38
CA ILE A 340 10.84 -3.38 5.55
C ILE A 340 10.93 -4.83 5.07
N LYS A 341 11.91 -5.59 5.58
CA LYS A 341 12.13 -7.00 5.27
C LYS A 341 12.00 -7.87 6.50
N ARG A 342 11.69 -9.15 6.26
CA ARG A 342 11.84 -10.21 7.26
C ARG A 342 12.99 -11.10 6.87
N ARG A 343 13.88 -11.34 7.83
CA ARG A 343 14.97 -12.29 7.70
C ARG A 343 14.44 -13.72 7.83
N SER A 344 15.29 -14.70 7.51
CA SER A 344 14.96 -16.13 7.62
C SER A 344 14.65 -16.57 9.05
N ASP A 345 15.14 -15.85 10.06
CA ASP A 345 14.83 -16.05 11.48
C ASP A 345 13.54 -15.33 11.92
N ASN A 346 12.76 -14.79 10.98
CA ASN A 346 11.56 -13.96 11.20
C ASN A 346 11.83 -12.63 11.92
N ALA A 347 13.08 -12.22 12.10
CA ALA A 347 13.39 -10.90 12.61
C ALA A 347 13.22 -9.82 11.52
N PHE A 348 12.85 -8.62 11.94
CA PHE A 348 12.63 -7.50 11.02
C PHE A 348 13.92 -6.74 10.72
N GLU A 349 14.01 -6.23 9.51
CA GLU A 349 15.01 -5.26 9.10
C GLU A 349 14.33 -4.09 8.40
N LEU A 350 14.57 -2.87 8.89
CA LEU A 350 14.04 -1.65 8.31
C LEU A 350 15.19 -0.78 7.81
N GLN A 351 15.14 -0.44 6.53
CA GLN A 351 16.11 0.41 5.85
C GLN A 351 15.47 1.75 5.45
N THR A 352 16.19 2.85 5.68
CA THR A 352 15.84 4.17 5.13
C THR A 352 17.02 4.72 4.34
N TYR A 353 16.78 5.68 3.44
CA TYR A 353 17.81 6.24 2.56
C TYR A 353 18.00 7.74 2.78
N LYS A 354 19.22 8.24 2.55
CA LYS A 354 19.55 9.67 2.64
C LYS A 354 19.20 10.38 1.34
N CYS A 355 18.43 11.46 1.41
CA CYS A 355 18.26 12.37 0.27
C CYS A 355 19.55 13.19 0.05
N ARG A 356 20.23 13.08 -1.10
CA ARG A 356 21.50 13.81 -1.36
C ARG A 356 21.33 15.30 -1.71
N ASP A 357 20.11 15.74 -1.93
CA ASP A 357 19.83 17.05 -2.47
C ASP A 357 18.40 17.42 -2.10
N GLY A 358 18.23 18.59 -1.45
CA GLY A 358 16.95 19.10 -0.96
C GLY A 358 15.88 19.37 -2.04
N THR A 359 16.12 18.91 -3.27
CA THR A 359 15.23 18.93 -4.44
C THR A 359 14.43 17.61 -4.58
N GLY A 360 14.84 16.55 -3.87
CA GLY A 360 14.13 15.27 -3.78
C GLY A 360 14.00 14.50 -5.11
N SER A 361 14.69 14.90 -6.18
CA SER A 361 14.58 14.27 -7.51
C SER A 361 15.62 13.19 -7.79
N GLY A 362 16.63 13.02 -6.93
CA GLY A 362 17.66 12.00 -7.10
C GLY A 362 17.28 10.65 -6.51
N MET A 363 17.52 9.55 -7.26
CA MET A 363 17.55 8.21 -6.67
C MET A 363 18.61 8.16 -5.57
N CYS A 364 18.17 7.94 -4.35
CA CYS A 364 19.03 7.92 -3.18
C CYS A 364 19.35 6.48 -2.79
N SER A 365 20.60 6.08 -2.96
CA SER A 365 21.09 4.72 -2.70
C SER A 365 21.85 4.58 -1.38
N GLU A 366 22.19 5.68 -0.70
CA GLU A 366 22.94 5.64 0.56
C GLU A 366 21.99 5.38 1.74
N ILE A 367 22.23 4.27 2.45
CA ILE A 367 21.46 3.90 3.65
C ILE A 367 21.67 4.97 4.73
N ASN A 368 20.57 5.50 5.26
CA ASN A 368 20.54 6.45 6.37
C ASN A 368 20.45 5.72 7.71
N GLN A 369 19.52 4.77 7.83
CA GLN A 369 19.32 3.96 9.02
C GLN A 369 19.05 2.52 8.62
N LEU A 370 19.62 1.60 9.40
CA LEU A 370 19.37 0.17 9.36
C LEU A 370 18.95 -0.24 10.77
N LEU A 371 17.67 -0.56 10.95
CA LEU A 371 17.10 -0.95 12.24
C LEU A 371 16.77 -2.43 12.22
N SER A 372 17.13 -3.14 13.28
CA SER A 372 16.88 -4.58 13.43
C SER A 372 16.04 -4.94 14.67
N HIS A 373 15.71 -3.96 15.52
CA HIS A 373 14.85 -4.16 16.67
C HIS A 373 13.50 -3.49 16.42
N GLU A 374 12.42 -4.24 16.62
CA GLU A 374 11.05 -3.77 16.41
C GLU A 374 10.74 -2.51 17.21
N ARG A 375 11.24 -2.42 18.45
CA ARG A 375 11.06 -1.24 19.30
C ARG A 375 11.68 0.03 18.69
N ASP A 376 12.83 -0.09 18.03
CA ASP A 376 13.48 1.05 17.39
C ASP A 376 12.73 1.46 16.12
N MET A 377 12.20 0.49 15.37
CA MET A 377 11.33 0.75 14.22
C MET A 377 10.05 1.49 14.65
N TYR A 378 9.41 1.04 15.73
CA TYR A 378 8.25 1.71 16.32
C TYR A 378 8.57 3.16 16.73
N ARG A 379 9.68 3.38 17.44
CA ARG A 379 10.12 4.73 17.85
C ARG A 379 10.44 5.63 16.65
N MET A 380 11.05 5.08 15.61
CA MET A 380 11.33 5.79 14.37
C MET A 380 10.02 6.22 13.68
N MET A 381 9.04 5.31 13.58
CA MET A 381 7.72 5.62 13.03
C MET A 381 7.01 6.70 13.84
N ASN A 382 7.04 6.64 15.18
CA ASN A 382 6.49 7.68 16.05
C ASN A 382 7.17 9.04 15.85
N ALA A 383 8.49 9.04 15.65
CA ALA A 383 9.27 10.26 15.41
C ALA A 383 9.13 10.83 13.99
N SER A 384 8.58 10.06 13.04
CA SER A 384 8.44 10.46 11.64
C SER A 384 7.61 11.74 11.49
N GLN A 385 7.90 12.52 10.45
CA GLN A 385 7.14 13.73 10.13
C GLN A 385 6.88 13.78 8.63
N GLY A 386 5.74 14.36 8.27
CA GLY A 386 5.31 14.48 6.88
C GLY A 386 4.99 13.15 6.25
N ILE A 387 5.40 12.94 4.99
CA ILE A 387 5.04 11.77 4.20
C ILE A 387 6.30 10.98 3.87
N SER A 388 6.28 9.69 4.16
CA SER A 388 7.32 8.73 3.79
C SER A 388 6.68 7.48 3.22
N GLY A 389 7.45 6.64 2.54
CA GLY A 389 6.97 5.36 2.03
C GLY A 389 7.90 4.22 2.36
N TYR A 390 7.37 2.99 2.38
CA TYR A 390 8.12 1.76 2.62
C TYR A 390 7.63 0.66 1.69
N VAL A 391 8.58 -0.09 1.14
CA VAL A 391 8.31 -1.34 0.43
C VAL A 391 8.41 -2.49 1.43
N ASP A 392 7.30 -3.20 1.63
CA ASP A 392 7.18 -4.37 2.51
C ASP A 392 7.61 -5.67 1.81
N ASP A 393 7.77 -6.74 2.58
CA ASP A 393 8.32 -8.01 2.12
C ASP A 393 7.28 -8.96 1.49
N PHE A 394 7.00 -8.76 0.20
CA PHE A 394 6.03 -9.59 -0.51
C PHE A 394 6.45 -11.05 -0.56
N TYR A 395 7.73 -11.33 -0.81
CA TYR A 395 8.23 -12.69 -0.96
C TYR A 395 8.13 -13.46 0.35
N TYR A 396 8.36 -12.81 1.48
CA TYR A 396 8.13 -13.42 2.78
C TYR A 396 6.65 -13.76 2.98
N TRP A 397 5.73 -12.82 2.69
CA TRP A 397 4.29 -13.06 2.85
C TRP A 397 3.80 -14.20 1.94
N GLN A 398 4.19 -14.19 0.66
CA GLN A 398 3.88 -15.25 -0.29
C GLN A 398 4.48 -16.61 0.11
N GLY A 399 5.74 -16.63 0.56
CA GLY A 399 6.43 -17.84 1.01
C GLY A 399 5.78 -18.49 2.24
N HIS A 400 4.95 -17.74 2.97
CA HIS A 400 4.15 -18.20 4.09
C HIS A 400 2.65 -18.17 3.76
N GLN A 401 2.29 -18.52 2.53
CA GLN A 401 0.92 -18.77 2.09
C GLN A 401 -0.07 -17.63 2.39
N TYR A 402 0.42 -16.39 2.41
CA TYR A 402 -0.36 -15.18 2.66
C TYR A 402 -0.96 -15.09 4.07
N PHE A 403 -0.48 -15.88 5.04
CA PHE A 403 -0.90 -15.77 6.43
C PHE A 403 -0.61 -14.38 7.02
N HIS A 404 -1.53 -13.85 7.85
CA HIS A 404 -1.47 -12.50 8.41
C HIS A 404 -0.21 -12.20 9.21
N TRP A 405 0.29 -13.17 9.99
CA TRP A 405 1.51 -12.99 10.77
C TRP A 405 2.78 -12.77 9.92
N ALA A 406 2.73 -13.10 8.63
CA ALA A 406 3.78 -12.86 7.65
C ALA A 406 3.58 -11.56 6.84
N GLY A 407 2.44 -10.88 7.03
CA GLY A 407 2.06 -9.66 6.33
C GLY A 407 2.85 -8.42 6.75
N LYS A 408 2.35 -7.25 6.32
CA LYS A 408 2.92 -5.92 6.60
C LYS A 408 2.87 -5.65 8.11
N PRO A 409 4.01 -5.41 8.78
CA PRO A 409 3.99 -5.18 10.22
C PRO A 409 3.36 -3.84 10.58
N LEU A 410 2.48 -3.87 11.58
CA LEU A 410 1.97 -2.73 12.32
C LEU A 410 2.29 -2.89 13.80
N TRP A 411 3.24 -2.11 14.31
CA TRP A 411 3.62 -2.13 15.72
C TRP A 411 2.75 -1.20 16.57
N LEU A 412 2.25 -1.72 17.68
CA LEU A 412 1.44 -1.02 18.66
C LEU A 412 2.01 -1.19 20.07
N ASP A 413 1.94 -0.14 20.86
CA ASP A 413 2.26 -0.18 22.29
C ASP A 413 1.07 0.35 23.10
N PRO A 414 0.35 -0.51 23.84
CA PRO A 414 -0.78 -0.10 24.68
C PRO A 414 -0.42 0.92 25.76
N SER A 415 0.85 0.96 26.19
CA SER A 415 1.33 1.94 27.15
C SER A 415 1.61 3.31 26.53
N ASP A 416 1.69 3.42 25.20
CA ASP A 416 1.89 4.70 24.53
C ASP A 416 0.62 5.56 24.66
N LYS A 417 0.76 6.71 25.32
CA LYS A 417 -0.31 7.71 25.53
C LYS A 417 -0.29 8.88 24.54
N ARG A 418 0.68 8.89 23.63
CA ARG A 418 1.02 10.01 22.75
C ARG A 418 0.76 9.72 21.28
N HIS A 419 0.83 8.48 20.83
CA HIS A 419 0.67 8.12 19.42
C HIS A 419 -0.58 7.27 19.20
N HIS A 420 -1.11 7.31 17.99
CA HIS A 420 -2.19 6.46 17.52
C HIS A 420 -1.91 6.10 16.07
N HIS A 421 -1.70 4.81 15.81
CA HIS A 421 -1.48 4.31 14.46
C HIS A 421 -2.80 3.83 13.88
N ILE A 422 -3.06 4.19 12.62
CA ILE A 422 -4.23 3.75 11.85
C ILE A 422 -3.72 3.26 10.50
N PHE A 423 -3.98 2.01 10.16
CA PHE A 423 -3.54 1.39 8.91
C PHE A 423 -4.74 1.13 8.00
N PHE A 424 -4.75 1.73 6.82
CA PHE A 424 -5.75 1.50 5.77
C PHE A 424 -5.21 0.53 4.73
N ASP A 425 -5.95 -0.55 4.47
CA ASP A 425 -5.63 -1.51 3.41
C ASP A 425 -6.92 -2.19 2.92
N ASP A 426 -7.12 -2.31 1.62
CA ASP A 426 -8.32 -2.95 1.05
C ASP A 426 -8.35 -4.46 1.29
N ASN A 427 -7.18 -5.09 1.47
CA ASN A 427 -7.02 -6.52 1.68
C ASN A 427 -6.88 -6.90 3.16
N PHE A 428 -7.11 -5.97 4.09
CA PHE A 428 -7.24 -6.32 5.50
C PHE A 428 -8.53 -7.10 5.75
N ARG A 429 -8.42 -8.22 6.45
CA ARG A 429 -9.54 -9.04 6.94
C ARG A 429 -9.34 -9.26 8.44
N ALA A 430 -10.37 -8.97 9.23
CA ALA A 430 -10.32 -9.13 10.69
C ALA A 430 -10.59 -10.58 11.12
N ASP A 431 -11.27 -11.34 10.27
CA ASP A 431 -11.82 -12.67 10.50
C ASP A 431 -11.24 -13.75 9.57
N ASP A 432 -10.18 -13.42 8.81
CA ASP A 432 -9.50 -14.31 7.88
C ASP A 432 -7.99 -14.34 8.16
N GLU A 433 -7.40 -15.52 8.01
CA GLU A 433 -5.95 -15.74 8.10
C GLU A 433 -5.24 -15.21 6.84
N ASP A 434 -5.90 -15.19 5.68
CA ASP A 434 -5.46 -14.51 4.44
C ASP A 434 -5.73 -13.00 4.59
N SER A 435 -4.94 -12.35 5.45
CA SER A 435 -5.02 -10.93 5.77
C SER A 435 -3.65 -10.29 5.65
N ILE A 436 -3.61 -9.05 5.19
CA ILE A 436 -2.35 -8.43 4.75
C ILE A 436 -1.54 -7.75 5.87
N VAL A 437 -2.13 -7.56 7.05
CA VAL A 437 -1.51 -6.79 8.15
C VAL A 437 -1.14 -7.72 9.32
N ASP A 438 0.15 -7.77 9.65
CA ASP A 438 0.64 -8.37 10.90
C ASP A 438 0.56 -7.32 12.01
N VAL A 439 -0.52 -7.33 12.80
CA VAL A 439 -0.65 -6.45 13.96
C VAL A 439 0.17 -7.01 15.12
N ARG A 440 1.12 -6.21 15.60
CA ARG A 440 2.09 -6.64 16.61
C ARG A 440 2.05 -5.74 17.82
N VAL A 441 1.97 -6.34 19.01
CA VAL A 441 1.84 -5.62 20.28
C VAL A 441 3.04 -5.85 21.18
N PHE A 442 3.61 -4.76 21.71
CA PHE A 442 4.62 -4.84 22.76
C PHE A 442 3.97 -5.14 24.11
N LYS A 443 4.57 -6.07 24.88
CA LYS A 443 4.08 -6.43 26.22
C LYS A 443 4.30 -5.32 27.25
N THR A 444 5.42 -4.61 27.15
CA THR A 444 5.82 -3.53 28.07
C THR A 444 6.62 -2.47 27.32
N GLU A 445 6.72 -1.25 27.88
CA GLU A 445 7.59 -0.18 27.34
C GLU A 445 9.06 -0.61 27.11
N LYS A 446 9.54 -1.59 27.90
CA LYS A 446 10.90 -2.12 27.83
C LYS A 446 11.07 -3.29 26.86
N SER A 447 9.98 -3.81 26.31
CA SER A 447 10.02 -4.91 25.35
C SER A 447 10.69 -4.46 24.05
N HIS A 448 11.69 -5.23 23.59
CA HIS A 448 12.39 -5.00 22.33
C HIS A 448 11.67 -5.64 21.13
N GLU A 449 10.91 -6.70 21.39
CA GLU A 449 10.13 -7.48 20.42
C GLU A 449 8.64 -7.36 20.72
N ALA A 450 7.84 -7.42 19.66
CA ALA A 450 6.38 -7.40 19.71
C ALA A 450 5.83 -8.78 19.36
N ARG A 451 4.66 -9.13 19.91
CA ARG A 451 3.95 -10.37 19.59
C ARG A 451 2.92 -10.10 18.51
N SER A 452 2.86 -10.96 17.49
CA SER A 452 1.76 -10.99 16.51
C SER A 452 0.43 -11.37 17.18
N LEU A 453 -0.62 -10.61 16.88
CA LEU A 453 -1.95 -10.84 17.43
C LEU A 453 -2.71 -11.95 16.67
N GLY A 454 -3.54 -12.70 17.39
CA GLY A 454 -4.49 -13.62 16.77
C GLY A 454 -5.72 -12.90 16.21
N LEU A 455 -6.50 -13.58 15.36
CA LEU A 455 -7.67 -12.98 14.68
C LEU A 455 -8.68 -12.32 15.64
N SER A 456 -9.00 -12.97 16.77
CA SER A 456 -9.94 -12.42 17.74
C SER A 456 -9.45 -11.12 18.39
N GLU A 457 -8.13 -10.99 18.59
CA GLU A 457 -7.50 -9.77 19.13
C GLU A 457 -7.47 -8.67 18.06
N VAL A 458 -7.13 -9.02 16.82
CA VAL A 458 -7.13 -8.09 15.67
C VAL A 458 -8.53 -7.55 15.38
N ALA A 459 -9.57 -8.38 15.49
CA ALA A 459 -10.96 -7.95 15.30
C ALA A 459 -11.40 -6.85 16.28
N LEU A 460 -10.85 -6.82 17.51
CA LEU A 460 -11.10 -5.72 18.46
C LEU A 460 -10.52 -4.39 17.94
N LEU A 461 -9.44 -4.45 17.17
CA LEU A 461 -8.69 -3.31 16.65
C LEU A 461 -9.17 -2.83 15.26
N GLU A 462 -10.07 -3.58 14.61
CA GLU A 462 -10.73 -3.13 13.38
C GLU A 462 -11.43 -1.79 13.60
N ASN A 463 -11.29 -0.83 12.70
CA ASN A 463 -11.79 0.55 12.84
C ASN A 463 -11.32 1.24 14.14
N ALA A 464 -10.20 0.82 14.71
CA ALA A 464 -9.48 1.53 15.77
C ALA A 464 -8.03 1.75 15.36
N CYS A 465 -7.33 0.68 14.96
CA CYS A 465 -5.94 0.74 14.50
C CYS A 465 -5.75 0.22 13.07
N VAL A 466 -6.70 -0.54 12.54
CA VAL A 466 -6.65 -1.12 11.19
C VAL A 466 -8.02 -0.97 10.54
N VAL A 467 -8.05 -0.58 9.27
CA VAL A 467 -9.27 -0.29 8.51
C VAL A 467 -9.22 -1.07 7.21
N GLN A 468 -10.24 -1.89 6.95
CA GLN A 468 -10.48 -2.43 5.62
C GLN A 468 -10.96 -1.28 4.73
N ALA A 469 -10.12 -0.84 3.80
CA ALA A 469 -10.44 0.29 2.94
C ALA A 469 -11.55 -0.07 1.95
N ASP A 470 -12.56 0.79 1.82
CA ASP A 470 -13.65 0.64 0.84
C ASP A 470 -13.37 1.53 -0.37
N LEU A 471 -12.94 0.92 -1.47
CA LEU A 471 -12.64 1.66 -2.70
C LEU A 471 -13.90 2.35 -3.28
N LEU A 472 -15.05 1.68 -3.27
CA LEU A 472 -16.27 2.25 -3.86
C LEU A 472 -16.75 3.42 -3.00
N GLU A 473 -16.77 3.25 -1.68
CA GLU A 473 -17.14 4.32 -0.77
C GLU A 473 -16.16 5.49 -0.83
N SER A 474 -14.85 5.24 -0.86
CA SER A 474 -13.82 6.30 -0.94
C SER A 474 -13.83 7.05 -2.28
N ILE A 475 -14.29 6.44 -3.37
CA ILE A 475 -14.59 7.12 -4.64
C ILE A 475 -15.88 7.94 -4.53
N ALA A 476 -16.87 7.45 -3.78
CA ALA A 476 -18.19 8.06 -3.65
C ALA A 476 -18.23 9.25 -2.69
N ASP A 477 -17.43 9.21 -1.63
CA ASP A 477 -17.40 10.15 -0.52
C ASP A 477 -15.98 10.71 -0.34
N GLU A 478 -15.77 11.97 -0.71
CA GLU A 478 -14.49 12.65 -0.51
C GLU A 478 -14.13 12.82 0.97
N ASP A 479 -15.09 12.71 1.90
CA ASP A 479 -14.85 12.73 3.35
C ASP A 479 -14.58 11.34 3.94
N TYR A 480 -14.51 10.28 3.13
CA TYR A 480 -14.31 8.90 3.58
C TYR A 480 -13.16 8.77 4.60
N PHE A 481 -11.94 9.15 4.23
CA PHE A 481 -10.78 9.01 5.10
C PHE A 481 -10.88 9.86 6.37
N LEU A 482 -11.48 11.06 6.28
CA LEU A 482 -11.71 11.92 7.43
C LEU A 482 -12.69 11.29 8.42
N ARG A 483 -13.77 10.71 7.91
CA ARG A 483 -14.75 9.98 8.70
C ARG A 483 -14.12 8.75 9.35
N MET A 484 -13.41 7.92 8.58
CA MET A 484 -12.75 6.72 9.11
C MET A 484 -11.70 7.04 10.17
N VAL A 485 -10.89 8.09 10.00
CA VAL A 485 -9.93 8.52 11.04
C VAL A 485 -10.65 8.92 12.33
N ARG A 486 -11.76 9.66 12.25
CA ARG A 486 -12.55 10.01 13.44
C ARG A 486 -13.15 8.79 14.14
N GLU A 487 -13.75 7.88 13.37
CA GLU A 487 -14.28 6.62 13.90
C GLU A 487 -13.18 5.81 14.60
N CYS A 488 -11.98 5.78 14.02
CA CYS A 488 -10.81 5.15 14.64
C CYS A 488 -10.41 5.82 15.95
N GLU A 489 -10.34 7.15 15.99
CA GLU A 489 -10.03 7.90 17.22
C GLU A 489 -11.06 7.62 18.33
N GLU A 490 -12.35 7.61 17.98
CA GLU A 490 -13.46 7.35 18.90
C GLU A 490 -13.43 5.91 19.44
N LYS A 491 -13.27 4.91 18.57
CA LYS A 491 -13.18 3.50 18.98
C LYS A 491 -11.92 3.24 19.80
N TYR A 492 -10.77 3.77 19.38
CA TYR A 492 -9.51 3.61 20.11
C TYR A 492 -9.59 4.23 21.52
N ALA A 493 -10.21 5.41 21.63
CA ALA A 493 -10.48 6.04 22.90
C ALA A 493 -11.39 5.20 23.81
N HIS A 494 -12.45 4.61 23.25
CA HIS A 494 -13.33 3.71 23.98
C HIS A 494 -12.57 2.48 24.50
N LEU A 495 -11.76 1.83 23.67
CA LEU A 495 -10.96 0.65 24.05
C LEU A 495 -9.97 0.96 25.19
N ILE A 496 -9.36 2.14 25.19
CA ILE A 496 -8.51 2.60 26.31
C ILE A 496 -9.35 2.76 27.58
N TRP A 497 -10.50 3.43 27.48
CA TRP A 497 -11.33 3.72 28.64
C TRP A 497 -11.94 2.44 29.26
N SER A 498 -12.31 1.47 28.42
CA SER A 498 -12.83 0.17 28.86
C SER A 498 -11.75 -0.80 29.35
N GLY A 499 -10.46 -0.46 29.23
CA GLY A 499 -9.35 -1.33 29.62
C GLY A 499 -9.22 -2.58 28.74
N GLN A 500 -9.69 -2.50 27.49
CA GLN A 500 -9.60 -3.57 26.50
C GLN A 500 -8.30 -3.51 25.66
N LEU A 501 -7.49 -2.46 25.86
CA LEU A 501 -6.17 -2.26 25.25
C LEU A 501 -5.04 -2.43 26.27
#